data_AF-A0A537F0M6-F1
#
_entry.id   AF-A0A537F0M6-F1
#
_cell.length_a   1.000
_cell.length_b   1.000
_cell.length_c   1.000
_cell.angle_alpha   90.00
_cell.angle_beta   90.00
_cell.angle_gamma   90.00
#
_symmetry.space_group_name_H-M   'P 1'
#
loop_
_entity.id
_entity.type
_entity.pdbx_description
1 polymer ?
#
loop_
_entity_poly.entity_id
_entity_poly.type
_entity_poly.pdbx_seq_one_letter_code
_entity_poly.pdbx_strand_id
1 'polypeptide(L)'
;MGEQGERDENDLRSGIIDQLEQSLTMSQGMMTNLKLDPKTRERWTQLHTNTAQVLNQVLRDKQYRDWEKRLKELEAAGRIPRKTVWSRDTSSEDNGRSVSL
;
A
#
# COMPACT_ATOMS: atom_id res chain seq x y z
N MET A 1 23.69 -15.22 2.92
CA MET A 1 23.16 -14.08 3.71
C MET A 1 21.80 -13.61 3.15
N GLY A 2 20.85 -14.52 2.90
CA GLY A 2 19.60 -14.17 2.19
C GLY A 2 18.38 -13.98 3.09
N GLU A 3 18.16 -14.89 4.05
CA GLU A 3 16.91 -14.92 4.83
C GLU A 3 16.97 -14.17 6.15
N GLN A 4 18.16 -14.06 6.75
CA GLN A 4 18.33 -13.43 8.06
C GLN A 4 18.20 -11.90 7.96
N GLY A 5 18.82 -11.29 6.94
CA GLY A 5 18.63 -9.86 6.68
C GLY A 5 17.21 -9.47 6.27
N GLU A 6 16.47 -10.38 5.61
CA GLU A 6 15.06 -10.15 5.28
C GLU A 6 14.16 -10.20 6.52
N ARG A 7 14.43 -11.13 7.46
CA ARG A 7 13.73 -11.17 8.76
C ARG A 7 14.00 -9.91 9.57
N ASP A 8 15.26 -9.52 9.70
CA ASP A 8 15.65 -8.35 10.47
C ASP A 8 15.00 -7.06 9.93
N GLU A 9 14.89 -6.92 8.60
CA GLU A 9 14.20 -5.77 7.98
C GLU A 9 12.68 -5.82 8.23
N ASN A 10 12.06 -7.00 8.21
CA ASN A 10 10.62 -7.15 8.43
C ASN A 10 10.24 -6.88 9.90
N ASP A 11 11.10 -7.29 10.84
CA ASP A 11 10.95 -7.01 12.26
C ASP A 11 11.11 -5.50 12.53
N LEU A 12 12.10 -4.85 11.91
CA LEU A 12 12.27 -3.40 11.97
C LEU A 12 11.03 -2.66 11.42
N ARG A 13 10.51 -3.10 10.26
CA ARG A 13 9.30 -2.50 9.67
C ARG A 13 8.08 -2.69 10.57
N SER A 14 7.94 -3.84 11.21
CA SER A 14 6.85 -4.10 12.15
C SER A 14 6.94 -3.16 13.35
N GLY A 15 8.13 -2.96 13.92
CA GLY A 15 8.34 -1.99 14.99
C GLY A 15 8.04 -0.54 14.58
N ILE A 16 8.34 -0.16 13.33
CA ILE A 16 7.99 1.17 12.80
C ILE A 16 6.46 1.32 12.69
N ILE A 17 5.75 0.30 12.20
CA ILE A 17 4.29 0.30 12.12
C ILE A 17 3.69 0.50 13.51
N ASP A 18 4.14 -0.27 14.51
CA ASP A 18 3.64 -0.17 15.89
C ASP A 18 3.83 1.24 16.47
N GLN A 19 4.98 1.87 16.21
CA GLN A 19 5.25 3.24 16.68
C GLN A 19 4.33 4.27 15.99
N LEU A 20 4.08 4.12 14.69
CA LEU A 20 3.20 5.01 13.95
C LEU A 20 1.74 4.88 14.41
N GLU A 21 1.28 3.66 14.70
CA GLU A 21 -0.05 3.41 15.25
C GLU A 21 -0.23 4.01 16.66
N GLN A 22 0.79 3.89 17.51
CA GLN A 22 0.80 4.53 18.83
C GLN A 22 0.74 6.06 18.71
N SER A 23 1.53 6.65 17.79
CA SER A 23 1.51 8.09 17.52
C SER A 23 0.15 8.57 16.99
N LEU A 24 -0.51 7.78 16.14
CA LEU A 24 -1.87 8.07 15.66
C LEU A 24 -2.89 8.06 16.80
N THR A 25 -2.82 7.06 17.67
CA THR A 25 -3.70 6.95 18.84
C THR A 25 -3.52 8.14 19.78
N MET A 26 -2.26 8.52 20.06
CA MET A 26 -1.94 9.68 20.89
C MET A 26 -2.45 10.99 20.28
N SER A 27 -2.15 11.21 19.00
CA SER A 27 -2.55 12.43 18.31
C SER A 27 -4.07 12.57 18.19
N GLN A 28 -4.80 11.48 17.98
CA GLN A 28 -6.27 11.47 17.97
C GLN A 28 -6.86 11.89 19.33
N GLY A 29 -6.27 11.41 20.43
CA GLY A 29 -6.66 11.84 21.78
C GLY A 29 -6.42 13.34 22.02
N MET A 30 -5.33 13.89 21.49
CA MET A 30 -5.01 15.30 21.64
C MET A 30 -5.87 16.20 20.74
N MET A 31 -6.18 15.78 19.52
CA MET A 31 -7.06 16.53 18.59
C MET A 31 -8.47 16.72 19.13
N THR A 32 -8.98 15.73 19.87
CA THR A 32 -10.33 15.73 20.45
C THR A 32 -10.36 16.36 21.85
N ASN A 33 -9.21 16.73 22.40
CA ASN A 33 -9.11 17.33 23.73
C ASN A 33 -9.54 18.80 23.72
N LEU A 34 -10.77 19.05 24.18
CA LEU A 34 -11.36 20.39 24.25
C LEU A 34 -10.64 21.34 25.22
N LYS A 35 -9.80 20.82 26.13
CA LYS A 35 -9.00 21.63 27.06
C LYS A 35 -7.79 22.29 26.40
N LEU A 36 -7.36 21.80 25.23
CA LEU A 36 -6.27 22.39 24.47
C LEU A 36 -6.79 23.57 23.65
N ASP A 37 -5.94 24.58 23.47
CA ASP A 37 -6.25 25.70 22.61
C ASP A 37 -6.36 25.25 21.13
N PRO A 38 -7.11 25.99 20.29
CA PRO A 38 -7.33 25.61 18.89
C PRO A 38 -6.04 25.44 18.08
N LYS A 39 -5.01 26.24 18.32
CA LYS A 39 -3.73 26.19 17.58
C LYS A 39 -2.93 24.95 17.95
N THR A 40 -2.95 24.56 19.22
CA THR A 40 -2.35 23.30 19.67
C THR A 40 -3.09 22.10 19.08
N ARG A 41 -4.43 22.11 19.05
CA ARG A 41 -5.21 21.05 18.38
C ARG A 41 -4.90 20.96 16.88
N GLU A 42 -4.78 22.10 16.19
CA GLU A 42 -4.40 22.13 14.77
C GLU A 42 -3.04 21.47 14.52
N ARG A 43 -2.05 21.72 15.38
CA ARG A 43 -0.74 21.05 15.29
C ARG A 43 -0.85 19.54 15.48
N TRP A 44 -1.68 19.08 16.43
CA TRP A 44 -1.95 17.65 16.61
C TRP A 44 -2.67 17.04 15.40
N THR A 45 -3.58 17.78 14.75
CA THR A 45 -4.22 17.36 13.50
C THR A 45 -3.21 17.20 12.37
N GLN A 46 -2.27 18.13 12.25
CA GLN A 46 -1.20 18.04 11.24
C GLN A 46 -0.29 16.83 11.51
N LEU A 47 0.11 16.62 12.76
CA LEU A 47 0.91 15.46 13.15
C LEU A 47 0.17 14.16 12.84
N HIS A 48 -1.12 14.07 13.19
CA HIS A 48 -1.94 12.90 12.91
C HIS A 48 -2.00 12.60 11.41
N THR A 49 -2.29 13.63 10.60
CA THR A 49 -2.39 13.50 9.14
C THR A 49 -1.07 13.04 8.54
N ASN A 50 0.05 13.65 8.95
CA ASN A 50 1.38 13.28 8.47
C ASN A 50 1.73 11.83 8.87
N THR A 51 1.49 11.46 10.13
CA THR A 51 1.74 10.10 10.63
C THR A 51 0.91 9.07 9.86
N ALA A 52 -0.36 9.38 9.56
CA ALA A 52 -1.22 8.51 8.76
C ALA A 52 -0.69 8.34 7.33
N GLN A 53 -0.19 9.40 6.71
CA GLN A 53 0.43 9.33 5.38
C GLN A 53 1.67 8.45 5.38
N VAL A 54 2.55 8.60 6.38
CA VAL A 54 3.76 7.76 6.52
C VAL A 54 3.37 6.30 6.77
N LEU A 55 2.43 6.03 7.67
CA LEU A 55 1.95 4.67 7.92
C LEU A 55 1.39 4.02 6.65
N ASN A 56 0.56 4.74 5.91
CA ASN A 56 0.03 4.25 4.63
C ASN A 56 1.13 3.91 3.63
N GLN A 57 2.22 4.70 3.58
CA GLN A 57 3.35 4.40 2.71
C GLN A 57 4.06 3.11 3.15
N VAL A 58 4.38 2.99 4.44
CA VAL A 58 5.06 1.81 4.99
C VAL A 58 4.24 0.53 4.77
N LEU A 59 2.92 0.60 4.95
CA LEU A 59 2.02 -0.52 4.72
C LEU A 59 1.97 -0.93 3.24
N ARG A 60 1.90 0.03 2.32
CA ARG A 60 1.96 -0.26 0.87
C ARG A 60 3.28 -0.91 0.49
N ASP A 61 4.39 -0.40 1.00
CA ASP A 61 5.72 -0.97 0.73
C ASP A 61 5.82 -2.42 1.24
N LYS A 62 5.26 -2.70 2.42
CA LYS A 62 5.20 -4.06 2.98
C LYS A 62 4.38 -4.99 2.08
N GLN A 63 3.18 -4.57 1.68
CA GLN A 63 2.31 -5.36 0.79
C GLN A 63 2.98 -5.64 -0.56
N TYR A 64 3.67 -4.64 -1.13
CA TYR A 64 4.37 -4.78 -2.39
C TYR A 64 5.49 -5.83 -2.30
N ARG A 65 6.27 -5.82 -1.21
CA ARG A 65 7.32 -6.82 -0.97
C ARG A 65 6.76 -8.22 -0.74
N ASP A 66 5.70 -8.34 0.04
CA ASP A 66 5.01 -9.63 0.25
C ASP A 66 4.49 -10.20 -1.09
N TRP A 67 3.99 -9.32 -1.97
CA TRP A 67 3.59 -9.68 -3.32
C TRP A 67 4.77 -10.16 -4.17
N GLU A 68 5.88 -9.43 -4.21
CA GLU A 68 7.09 -9.82 -4.94
C GLU A 68 7.63 -11.18 -4.46
N LYS A 69 7.61 -11.43 -3.15
CA LYS A 69 8.00 -12.70 -2.57
C LYS A 69 7.11 -13.85 -3.05
N ARG A 70 5.79 -13.69 -2.98
CA ARG A 70 4.83 -14.68 -3.49
C ARG A 70 5.02 -14.94 -4.98
N LEU A 71 5.28 -13.90 -5.76
CA LEU A 71 5.55 -14.04 -7.19
C LEU A 71 6.78 -14.91 -7.44
N LYS A 72 7.88 -14.65 -6.73
CA LYS A 72 9.12 -15.44 -6.82
C LYS A 72 8.92 -16.90 -6.41
N GLU A 73 8.12 -17.16 -5.38
CA GLU A 73 7.75 -18.52 -4.97
C GLU A 73 6.94 -19.25 -6.05
N LEU A 74 6.00 -18.56 -6.71
CA LEU A 74 5.22 -19.13 -7.83
C LEU A 74 6.09 -19.39 -9.06
N GLU A 75 7.06 -18.52 -9.36
CA GLU A 75 8.08 -18.74 -10.40
C GLU A 75 8.92 -19.97 -10.10
N ALA A 76 9.45 -20.07 -8.88
CA ALA A 76 10.27 -21.20 -8.44
C ALA A 76 9.49 -22.53 -8.46
N ALA A 77 8.19 -22.49 -8.13
CA ALA A 77 7.29 -23.64 -8.20
C ALA A 77 6.86 -24.03 -9.63
N GLY A 78 7.33 -23.29 -10.66
CA GLY A 78 6.94 -23.53 -12.06
C GLY A 78 5.45 -23.29 -12.34
N ARG A 79 4.75 -22.59 -11.43
CA ARG A 79 3.29 -22.41 -11.44
C ARG A 79 2.82 -21.10 -12.07
N ILE A 80 3.72 -20.31 -12.66
CA ILE A 80 3.30 -19.12 -13.42
C ILE A 80 2.76 -19.55 -14.79
N PRO A 81 1.46 -19.40 -15.05
CA PRO A 81 0.96 -19.51 -16.41
C PRO A 81 1.55 -18.34 -17.19
N ARG A 82 2.42 -18.60 -18.16
CA ARG A 82 3.02 -17.58 -19.07
C ARG A 82 2.00 -16.80 -19.92
N LYS A 83 0.70 -16.92 -19.67
CA LYS A 83 -0.39 -16.35 -20.47
C LYS A 83 -1.44 -15.66 -19.60
N THR A 84 -1.06 -14.54 -19.01
CA THR A 84 -1.95 -13.37 -18.95
C THR A 84 -1.15 -12.14 -19.31
N VAL A 85 -0.48 -12.19 -20.48
CA VAL A 85 -0.52 -11.00 -21.35
C VAL A 85 -2.00 -10.69 -21.46
N TRP A 86 -2.41 -9.52 -21.02
CA TRP A 86 -3.75 -9.03 -21.27
C TRP A 86 -3.98 -9.15 -22.78
N SER A 87 -4.67 -10.22 -23.20
CA SER A 87 -5.34 -10.27 -24.49
C SER A 87 -6.39 -9.19 -24.38
N ARG A 88 -5.97 -7.96 -24.65
CA ARG A 88 -6.82 -6.98 -25.28
C ARG A 88 -7.18 -7.62 -26.61
N ASP A 89 -8.31 -8.32 -26.63
CA ASP A 89 -8.93 -8.80 -27.85
C ASP A 89 -9.06 -7.60 -28.79
N THR A 90 -8.08 -7.46 -29.66
CA THR A 90 -8.22 -6.72 -30.90
C THR A 90 -9.04 -7.61 -31.83
N SER A 91 -10.31 -7.80 -31.52
CA SER A 91 -11.29 -8.20 -32.52
C SER A 91 -11.63 -6.96 -33.33
N SER A 92 -10.74 -6.68 -34.28
CA SER A 92 -11.08 -5.98 -35.50
C SER A 92 -12.04 -6.88 -36.28
N GLU A 93 -13.31 -6.50 -36.39
CA GLU A 93 -14.12 -6.88 -37.56
C GLU A 93 -15.12 -5.77 -37.89
N ASP A 94 -14.75 -5.09 -38.98
CA ASP A 94 -15.56 -4.32 -39.90
C ASP A 94 -16.88 -5.03 -40.25
N ASN A 95 -18.00 -4.29 -40.22
CA ASN A 95 -19.11 -4.60 -41.11
C ASN A 95 -19.94 -3.36 -41.45
N GLY A 96 -19.60 -2.75 -42.59
CA GLY A 96 -20.53 -2.32 -43.63
C GLY A 96 -21.83 -1.63 -43.18
N ARG A 97 -21.76 -0.32 -42.93
CA ARG A 97 -22.94 0.53 -42.78
C ARG A 97 -23.42 0.98 -44.17
N SER A 98 -24.18 0.11 -44.85
CA SER A 98 -25.01 0.52 -46.00
C SER A 98 -26.16 1.39 -45.50
N VAL A 99 -26.17 2.66 -45.90
CA VAL A 99 -27.34 3.53 -45.81
C VAL A 99 -27.69 3.94 -47.23
N SER A 100 -28.77 3.37 -47.76
CA SER A 100 -29.36 3.81 -49.03
C SER A 100 -30.10 5.12 -48.81
N LEU A 101 -29.86 6.09 -49.71
CA LEU A 101 -30.68 7.28 -49.95
C LEU A 101 -31.81 6.94 -50.93
#